data_AF-A0A7C3N9L0-F1
#
_entry.id   AF-A0A7C3N9L0-F1
#
_cell.length_a   1.000
_cell.length_b   1.000
_cell.length_c   1.000
_cell.angle_alpha   90.00
_cell.angle_beta   90.00
_cell.angle_gamma   90.00
#
_symmetry.space_group_name_H-M   'P 1'
#
loop_
_entity.id
_entity.type
_entity.pdbx_description
1 polymer ?
#
loop_
_entity_poly.entity_id
_entity_poly.type
_entity_poly.pdbx_seq_one_letter_code
_entity_poly.pdbx_strand_id
1 'polypeptide(L)'
;MTDGRYTYLRPCRDDLPVEYYSTMLMNTHGWFQPIQIPQEFEAGRFLPYTDSPVWRYPAMSYTRHPEPLLFDVQADPKQENNLTGQKLPEETQMRQLLIKALNELKAPESQYNRLELV
;
A
#
# COMPACT_ATOMS: atom_id res chain seq x y z
N MET A 1 4.00 -7.45 -3.98
CA MET A 1 3.69 -8.87 -3.77
C MET A 1 4.77 -9.70 -4.46
N THR A 2 5.25 -10.77 -3.85
CA THR A 2 6.19 -11.71 -4.47
C THR A 2 5.85 -13.14 -4.10
N ASP A 3 6.04 -14.08 -5.04
CA ASP A 3 5.93 -15.53 -4.85
C ASP A 3 7.32 -16.21 -4.84
N GLY A 4 8.40 -15.43 -4.85
CA GLY A 4 9.78 -15.91 -4.93
C GLY A 4 10.39 -15.91 -6.34
N ARG A 5 9.57 -15.84 -7.41
CA ARG A 5 10.04 -15.67 -8.79
C ARG A 5 9.55 -14.38 -9.42
N TYR A 6 8.29 -14.04 -9.24
CA TYR A 6 7.71 -12.81 -9.76
C TYR A 6 7.60 -11.75 -8.66
N THR A 7 7.85 -10.50 -9.03
CA THR A 7 7.58 -9.32 -8.20
C THR A 7 6.53 -8.47 -8.86
N TYR A 8 5.42 -8.24 -8.16
CA TYR A 8 4.30 -7.43 -8.61
C TYR A 8 4.11 -6.21 -7.73
N LEU A 9 4.05 -5.03 -8.34
CA LEU A 9 3.84 -3.74 -7.68
C LEU A 9 2.58 -3.11 -8.26
N ARG A 10 1.55 -2.95 -7.43
CA ARG A 10 0.31 -2.24 -7.79
C ARG A 10 0.38 -0.83 -7.22
N PRO A 11 0.32 0.23 -8.05
CA PRO A 11 0.23 1.58 -7.53
C PRO A 11 -1.09 1.78 -6.78
N CYS A 12 -1.06 2.67 -5.79
CA CYS A 12 -2.30 3.17 -5.17
C CYS A 12 -2.77 4.41 -5.90
N ARG A 13 -4.07 4.62 -5.92
CA ARG A 13 -4.70 5.90 -6.18
C ARG A 13 -4.27 6.94 -5.16
N ASP A 14 -3.64 8.02 -5.63
CA ASP A 14 -3.17 9.14 -4.82
C ASP A 14 -4.22 10.24 -4.61
N ASP A 15 -5.31 10.22 -5.38
CA ASP A 15 -6.47 11.07 -5.19
C ASP A 15 -7.33 10.66 -3.98
N LEU A 16 -7.08 9.48 -3.41
CA LEU A 16 -7.75 8.97 -2.22
C LEU A 16 -6.84 9.08 -0.98
N PRO A 17 -7.36 9.54 0.17
CA PRO A 17 -6.59 9.63 1.39
C PRO A 17 -6.18 8.25 1.91
N VAL A 18 -5.04 8.21 2.60
CA VAL A 18 -4.59 7.04 3.37
C VAL A 18 -4.76 7.31 4.86
N GLU A 19 -5.22 6.28 5.58
CA GLU A 19 -5.29 6.31 7.04
C GLU A 19 -3.89 6.06 7.63
N TYR A 20 -3.37 7.04 8.37
CA TYR A 20 -2.16 6.89 9.17
C TYR A 20 -2.53 6.47 10.59
N TYR A 21 -1.77 5.53 11.14
CA TYR A 21 -1.90 5.07 12.52
C TYR A 21 -0.58 5.31 13.24
N SER A 22 -0.61 5.99 14.38
CA SER A 22 0.61 6.34 15.11
C SER A 22 0.37 6.46 16.62
N THR A 23 1.40 6.20 17.42
CA THR A 23 1.40 6.46 18.87
C THR A 23 1.68 7.91 19.23
N MET A 24 2.09 8.73 18.25
CA MET A 24 2.29 10.18 18.38
C MET A 24 1.88 10.91 17.10
N LEU A 25 1.42 12.16 17.22
CA LEU A 25 1.15 12.98 16.04
C LEU A 25 2.48 13.35 15.37
N MET A 26 2.65 12.92 14.13
CA MET A 26 3.87 13.10 13.36
C MET A 26 3.52 13.60 11.96
N ASN A 27 4.45 14.36 11.38
CA ASN A 27 4.38 14.69 9.97
C ASN A 27 4.34 13.42 9.14
N THR A 28 3.39 13.39 8.20
CA THR A 28 3.25 12.28 7.24
C THR A 28 4.33 12.34 6.18
N HIS A 29 4.87 13.54 5.93
CA HIS A 29 5.86 13.83 4.89
C HIS A 29 6.88 14.87 5.33
N GLY A 30 8.05 14.85 4.68
CA GLY A 30 9.12 15.83 4.89
C GLY A 30 9.98 15.52 6.11
N TRP A 31 11.19 15.01 5.87
CA TRP A 31 12.20 14.85 6.92
C TRP A 31 12.64 16.25 7.42
N PHE A 32 12.78 16.38 8.74
CA PHE A 32 13.23 17.60 9.42
C PHE A 32 12.33 18.85 9.26
N GLN A 33 11.06 18.67 8.89
CA GLN A 33 10.08 19.76 8.90
C GLN A 33 9.46 19.94 10.30
N PRO A 34 9.05 21.17 10.69
CA PRO A 34 8.26 21.38 11.90
C PRO A 34 7.00 20.51 11.88
N ILE A 35 6.61 19.95 13.03
CA ILE A 35 5.41 19.11 13.13
C ILE A 35 4.17 19.95 12.81
N GLN A 36 3.43 19.52 11.80
CA GLN A 36 2.10 19.98 11.47
C GLN A 36 1.10 19.00 12.07
N ILE A 37 0.34 19.49 13.05
CA ILE A 37 -0.72 18.70 13.67
C ILE A 37 -1.86 18.57 12.64
N PRO A 38 -2.29 17.35 12.29
CA PRO A 38 -3.45 17.15 11.43
C PRO A 38 -4.68 17.85 12.03
N GLN A 39 -5.54 18.45 11.20
CA GLN A 39 -6.77 19.07 11.71
C GLN A 39 -7.82 18.03 12.10
N GLU A 40 -7.83 16.90 11.38
CA GLU A 40 -8.74 15.79 11.60
C GLU A 40 -7.95 14.61 12.16
N PHE A 41 -8.16 14.28 13.44
CA PHE A 41 -7.57 13.09 14.06
C PHE A 41 -8.48 12.52 15.14
N GLU A 42 -8.36 11.21 15.35
CA GLU A 42 -9.11 10.47 16.37
C GLU A 42 -8.14 9.59 17.16
N ALA A 43 -8.31 9.53 18.49
CA ALA A 43 -7.63 8.53 19.33
C ALA A 43 -8.58 7.37 19.60
N GLY A 44 -8.14 6.16 19.32
CA GLY A 44 -9.00 4.99 19.50
C GLY A 44 -8.30 3.66 19.24
N ARG A 45 -9.06 2.58 19.41
CA ARG A 45 -8.62 1.21 19.14
C ARG A 45 -9.03 0.80 17.74
N PHE A 46 -8.18 1.15 16.76
CA PHE A 46 -8.43 0.84 15.35
C PHE A 46 -7.68 -0.39 14.85
N LEU A 47 -6.58 -0.76 15.51
CA LEU A 47 -5.70 -1.85 15.10
C LEU A 47 -6.05 -3.14 15.87
N PRO A 48 -6.38 -4.25 15.19
CA PRO A 48 -6.88 -5.47 15.85
C PRO A 48 -5.80 -6.25 16.61
N TYR A 49 -4.53 -5.90 16.44
CA TYR A 49 -3.37 -6.61 16.98
C TYR A 49 -2.72 -5.90 18.17
N THR A 50 -3.31 -4.83 18.69
CA THR A 50 -2.82 -4.13 19.89
C THR A 50 -3.99 -3.66 20.76
N ASP A 51 -3.77 -3.65 22.08
CA ASP A 51 -4.71 -3.12 23.06
C ASP A 51 -4.56 -1.61 23.28
N SER A 52 -3.42 -1.04 22.86
CA SER A 52 -3.14 0.38 23.03
C SER A 52 -3.92 1.23 22.03
N PRO A 53 -4.55 2.34 22.46
CA PRO A 53 -5.11 3.30 21.54
C PRO A 53 -4.01 3.95 20.71
N VAL A 54 -4.33 4.29 19.48
CA VAL A 54 -3.46 5.02 18.55
C VAL A 54 -4.20 6.20 17.96
N TRP A 55 -3.46 7.20 17.50
CA TRP A 55 -3.98 8.25 16.64
C TRP A 55 -4.27 7.68 15.26
N ARG A 56 -5.42 8.06 14.70
CA ARG A 56 -5.82 7.83 13.31
C ARG A 56 -6.11 9.16 12.64
N TYR A 57 -5.57 9.39 11.47
CA TYR A 57 -5.81 10.61 10.69
C TYR A 57 -5.54 10.38 9.19
N PRO A 58 -6.26 11.10 8.30
CA PRO A 58 -6.04 11.00 6.87
C PRO A 58 -4.77 11.74 6.45
N ALA A 59 -4.10 11.24 5.41
CA ALA A 59 -3.08 11.99 4.69
C ALA A 59 -3.03 11.62 3.21
N MET A 60 -2.37 12.46 2.41
CA MET A 60 -2.16 12.20 1.00
C MET A 60 -1.02 11.20 0.79
N SER A 61 -1.18 10.29 -0.17
CA SER A 61 -0.08 9.44 -0.63
C SER A 61 0.59 10.00 -1.89
N TYR A 62 1.84 9.63 -2.11
CA TYR A 62 2.55 9.93 -3.35
C TYR A 62 2.81 8.66 -4.14
N THR A 63 2.31 8.64 -5.36
CA THR A 63 2.57 7.55 -6.32
C THR A 63 4.04 7.57 -6.73
N ARG A 64 4.72 6.42 -6.60
CA ARG A 64 6.14 6.27 -7.02
C ARG A 64 6.30 5.76 -8.45
N HIS A 65 5.29 5.07 -8.96
CA HIS A 65 5.23 4.55 -10.32
C HIS A 65 3.77 4.63 -10.77
N PRO A 66 3.47 5.17 -11.97
CA PRO A 66 2.09 5.43 -12.40
C PRO A 66 1.33 4.16 -12.76
N GLU A 67 2.03 3.14 -13.23
CA GLU A 67 1.43 1.91 -13.76
C GLU A 67 1.81 0.69 -12.90
N PRO A 68 1.05 -0.42 -12.97
CA PRO A 68 1.47 -1.66 -12.35
C PRO A 68 2.78 -2.17 -12.98
N LEU A 69 3.60 -2.82 -12.14
CA LEU A 69 4.87 -3.39 -12.55
C LEU A 69 4.90 -4.87 -12.22
N LEU A 70 5.41 -5.68 -13.14
CA LEU A 70 5.60 -7.12 -12.99
C LEU A 70 6.97 -7.50 -13.53
N PHE A 71 7.76 -8.21 -12.73
CA PHE A 71 9.12 -8.63 -13.10
C PHE A 71 9.32 -10.11 -12.77
N ASP A 72 9.95 -10.86 -13.68
CA ASP A 72 10.49 -12.19 -13.39
C ASP A 72 11.91 -12.03 -12.84
N VAL A 73 12.10 -12.10 -11.52
CA VAL A 73 13.40 -11.83 -10.89
C VAL A 73 14.44 -12.93 -11.17
N GLN A 74 14.05 -14.09 -11.70
CA GLN A 74 15.01 -15.11 -12.13
C GLN A 74 15.63 -14.76 -13.48
N ALA A 75 14.81 -14.30 -14.43
CA ALA A 75 15.27 -13.90 -15.76
C ALA A 75 15.78 -12.45 -15.81
N ASP A 76 15.25 -11.59 -14.93
CA ASP A 76 15.56 -10.17 -14.80
C ASP A 76 15.81 -9.79 -13.32
N PRO A 77 16.98 -10.16 -12.75
CA PRO A 77 17.30 -9.90 -11.35
C PRO A 77 17.35 -8.40 -10.99
N LYS A 78 17.49 -7.52 -11.98
CA LYS A 78 17.56 -6.07 -11.79
C LYS A 78 16.20 -5.38 -11.95
N GLN A 79 15.16 -6.11 -12.35
CA GLN A 79 13.81 -5.57 -12.54
C GLN A 79 13.78 -4.41 -13.54
N GLU A 80 14.47 -4.57 -14.67
CA GLU A 80 14.56 -3.58 -15.75
C GLU A 80 13.44 -3.75 -16.79
N ASN A 81 12.84 -4.94 -16.90
CA ASN A 81 11.89 -5.31 -17.95
C ASN A 81 10.49 -5.53 -17.38
N ASN A 82 9.64 -4.50 -17.43
CA ASN A 82 8.25 -4.60 -16.97
C ASN A 82 7.41 -5.50 -17.90
N LEU A 83 6.83 -6.56 -17.33
CA LEU A 83 6.02 -7.57 -18.01
C LEU A 83 4.50 -7.28 -17.98
N THR A 84 4.08 -6.22 -17.29
CA THR A 84 2.66 -5.83 -17.16
C THR A 84 2.01 -5.54 -18.51
N GLY A 85 0.73 -5.88 -18.69
CA GLY A 85 -0.04 -5.57 -19.90
C GLY A 85 0.19 -6.55 -21.06
N GLN A 86 1.13 -7.49 -20.91
CA GLN A 86 1.39 -8.54 -21.89
C GLN A 86 0.38 -9.71 -21.83
N LYS A 87 -0.69 -9.59 -21.02
CA LYS A 87 -1.72 -10.62 -20.78
C LYS A 87 -1.15 -11.95 -20.26
N LEU A 88 -0.06 -11.86 -19.52
CA LEU A 88 0.54 -13.01 -18.86
C LEU A 88 -0.34 -13.47 -17.68
N PRO A 89 -0.55 -14.79 -17.51
CA PRO A 89 -1.33 -15.31 -16.39
C PRO A 89 -0.75 -14.91 -15.03
N GLU A 90 0.57 -14.70 -14.94
CA GLU A 90 1.27 -14.33 -13.72
C GLU A 90 0.83 -12.97 -13.16
N GLU A 91 0.46 -12.01 -14.01
CA GLU A 91 -0.07 -10.73 -13.55
C GLU A 91 -1.36 -10.94 -12.72
N THR A 92 -2.26 -11.79 -13.23
CA THR A 92 -3.52 -12.12 -12.56
C THR A 92 -3.28 -12.93 -11.29
N GLN A 93 -2.38 -13.91 -11.33
CA GLN A 93 -2.02 -14.73 -10.16
C GLN A 93 -1.43 -13.88 -9.04
N MET A 94 -0.49 -12.98 -9.37
CA MET A 94 0.13 -12.07 -8.41
C MET A 94 -0.88 -11.08 -7.81
N ARG A 95 -1.84 -10.60 -8.61
CA ARG A 95 -2.97 -9.79 -8.12
C ARG A 95 -3.85 -10.58 -7.15
N GLN A 96 -4.14 -11.84 -7.42
CA GLN A 96 -4.90 -12.71 -6.52
C GLN A 96 -4.16 -12.97 -5.21
N LEU A 97 -2.84 -13.19 -5.26
CA LEU A 97 -2.01 -13.32 -4.06
C LEU A 97 -2.05 -12.05 -3.21
N LEU A 98 -2.00 -10.87 -3.83
CA LEU A 98 -2.16 -9.59 -3.14
C LEU A 98 -3.51 -9.51 -2.42
N ILE A 99 -4.62 -9.81 -3.10
CA ILE A 99 -5.96 -9.81 -2.52
C ILE A 99 -6.06 -10.81 -1.36
N LYS A 100 -5.52 -12.03 -1.54
CA LYS A 100 -5.49 -13.05 -0.48
C LYS A 100 -4.75 -12.56 0.76
N ALA A 101 -3.57 -11.97 0.60
CA ALA A 101 -2.78 -11.44 1.70
C ALA A 101 -3.49 -10.28 2.42
N LEU A 102 -4.14 -9.38 1.67
CA LEU A 102 -4.95 -8.30 2.27
C LEU A 102 -6.11 -8.85 3.11
N ASN A 103 -6.77 -9.93 2.64
CA ASN A 103 -7.86 -10.57 3.38
C ASN A 103 -7.35 -11.23 4.66
N GLU A 104 -6.24 -11.97 4.59
CA GLU A 104 -5.61 -12.62 5.74
C GLU A 104 -5.20 -11.60 6.82
N LEU A 105 -4.67 -10.45 6.40
CA LEU A 105 -4.29 -9.35 7.28
C LEU A 105 -5.48 -8.50 7.76
N LYS A 106 -6.70 -8.80 7.30
CA LYS A 106 -7.91 -8.00 7.56
C LYS A 106 -7.69 -6.52 7.23
N ALA A 107 -7.05 -6.27 6.09
CA ALA A 107 -6.81 -4.91 5.62
C ALA A 107 -8.14 -4.16 5.46
N PRO A 108 -8.20 -2.86 5.77
CA PRO A 108 -9.43 -2.09 5.65
C PRO A 108 -9.84 -1.96 4.18
N GLU A 109 -11.16 -1.85 3.94
CA GLU A 109 -11.76 -1.72 2.60
C GLU A 109 -11.14 -0.58 1.79
N SER A 110 -10.77 0.52 2.45
CA SER A 110 -10.09 1.65 1.81
C SER A 110 -8.81 1.25 1.07
N GLN A 111 -8.08 0.22 1.52
CA GLN A 111 -6.88 -0.25 0.80
C GLN A 111 -7.22 -0.98 -0.50
N TYR A 112 -8.35 -1.69 -0.56
CA TYR A 112 -8.81 -2.33 -1.79
C TYR A 112 -9.23 -1.30 -2.82
N ASN A 113 -9.98 -0.27 -2.39
CA ASN A 113 -10.40 0.84 -3.24
C ASN A 113 -9.18 1.62 -3.77
N ARG A 114 -8.18 1.87 -2.92
CA ARG A 114 -6.95 2.55 -3.32
C ARG A 114 -6.11 1.73 -4.29
N LEU A 115 -6.10 0.41 -4.18
CA LEU A 115 -5.37 -0.48 -5.08
C LEU A 115 -6.21 -0.91 -6.31
N GLU A 116 -7.46 -0.44 -6.41
CA GLU A 116 -8.42 -0.79 -7.46
C GLU A 116 -8.56 -2.32 -7.64
N LEU A 117 -8.63 -3.02 -6.51
CA LEU A 117 -8.75 -4.47 -6.46
C LEU A 117 -10.21 -4.95 -6.43
N VAL A 118 -11.14 -4.02 -6.21
CA VAL A 118 -12.61 -4.19 -6.14
C VAL A 118 -13.27 -3.14 -7.01
#